data_AF-A0AAD6IUC2-F1
#
_entry.id   AF-A0AAD6IUC2-F1
#
_cell.length_a   1.000
_cell.length_b   1.000
_cell.length_c   1.000
_cell.angle_alpha   90.00
_cell.angle_beta   90.00
_cell.angle_gamma   90.00
#
_symmetry.space_group_name_H-M   'P 1'
#
loop_
_entity.id
_entity.type
_entity.pdbx_description
1 polymer ?
#
loop_
_entity_poly.entity_id
_entity_poly.type
_entity_poly.pdbx_seq_one_letter_code
_entity_poly.pdbx_strand_id
1 'polypeptide(L)'
;MKIYYFDALPGDQREPHKSSDQVPESLLSDLSIIAGHYPDVASVDQIAKDRSYKNRDVITVSPDAMGDIYESKVKMFFDEHLHEDEEIRYILDGSGFFDVRAGTPGTVEERWVRIAMEAGDLIILPAGIYHRFTTDTKNYIKAMRLFKDEPKWTALNRSPEVDANPFRQEYVHTALKHPSASGIFSFEPSPAIPFRNQDFADLPIQQALDFGSYFGRHHIHPTSGGPEGHPEVHLVHRSVDDTSAQDFLKEHSNSLTWHSDVTYEKQPPGTTSLYLLDGPLTGGDTLFANLAQAYNRLSPEFRKRLHGLKAAHSAHEQAVGSLSRGGIVRREPITSVHPVVREHPVTKEKALFVNPQLKSLVDWDNRVTFHSAILDWFDGHRRHLARITPQAEAPYEPASLD
;
A
#
# COMPACT_ATOMS: atom_id res chain seq x y z
N MET A 1 -19.14 -4.99 -15.28
CA MET A 1 -18.60 -3.64 -15.00
C MET A 1 -17.80 -3.07 -16.16
N LYS A 2 -17.88 -1.75 -16.43
CA LYS A 2 -16.99 -1.00 -17.35
C LYS A 2 -16.71 0.41 -16.80
N ILE A 3 -15.50 0.95 -16.95
CA ILE A 3 -15.07 2.24 -16.39
C ILE A 3 -14.49 3.12 -17.51
N TYR A 4 -14.82 4.42 -17.54
CA TYR A 4 -14.31 5.38 -18.52
C TYR A 4 -14.58 6.84 -18.08
N TYR A 5 -13.88 7.81 -18.68
CA TYR A 5 -14.20 9.22 -18.49
C TYR A 5 -15.54 9.59 -19.15
N PHE A 6 -16.35 10.38 -18.45
CA PHE A 6 -17.57 10.98 -18.98
C PHE A 6 -17.22 12.05 -20.02
N ASP A 7 -17.90 12.08 -21.17
CA ASP A 7 -17.59 13.01 -22.27
C ASP A 7 -18.07 14.45 -22.05
N ALA A 8 -19.01 14.67 -21.12
CA ALA A 8 -19.63 15.96 -20.83
C ALA A 8 -20.34 16.64 -22.02
N LEU A 9 -20.71 15.86 -23.05
CA LEU A 9 -21.53 16.34 -24.16
C LEU A 9 -23.00 16.53 -23.70
N PRO A 10 -23.78 17.42 -24.35
CA PRO A 10 -25.22 17.52 -24.10
C PRO A 10 -25.97 16.24 -24.51
N GLY A 11 -26.76 15.67 -23.60
CA GLY A 11 -27.53 14.44 -23.82
C GLY A 11 -28.45 14.10 -22.64
N ASP A 12 -29.16 12.97 -22.70
CA ASP A 12 -29.79 12.37 -21.51
C ASP A 12 -28.71 11.66 -20.69
N GLN A 13 -28.61 12.01 -19.40
CA GLN A 13 -27.72 11.38 -18.41
C GLN A 13 -27.72 9.84 -18.41
N ARG A 14 -28.80 9.20 -18.88
CA ARG A 14 -29.01 7.75 -19.02
C ARG A 14 -28.26 7.13 -20.21
N GLU A 15 -27.76 7.92 -21.15
CA GLU A 15 -26.90 7.46 -22.26
C GLU A 15 -25.47 7.15 -21.79
N PRO A 16 -24.66 6.36 -22.53
CA PRO A 16 -23.32 5.97 -22.08
C PRO A 16 -22.35 7.14 -21.82
N HIS A 17 -22.42 8.25 -22.58
CA HIS A 17 -21.53 9.41 -22.42
C HIS A 17 -20.02 9.08 -22.33
N LYS A 18 -19.52 8.24 -23.24
CA LYS A 18 -18.15 7.71 -23.18
C LYS A 18 -17.15 8.58 -23.97
N SER A 19 -16.17 9.15 -23.25
CA SER A 19 -15.00 9.79 -23.83
C SER A 19 -14.05 8.79 -24.54
N SER A 20 -13.25 9.29 -25.48
CA SER A 20 -12.09 8.61 -26.07
C SER A 20 -10.93 8.41 -25.07
N ASP A 21 -10.89 9.22 -24.01
CA ASP A 21 -9.76 9.29 -23.09
C ASP A 21 -9.63 8.01 -22.26
N GLN A 22 -8.42 7.51 -22.14
CA GLN A 22 -8.15 6.30 -21.35
C GLN A 22 -8.10 6.63 -19.86
N VAL A 23 -8.81 5.84 -19.06
CA VAL A 23 -8.69 5.84 -17.60
C VAL A 23 -7.45 5.06 -17.17
N PRO A 24 -6.68 5.51 -16.15
CA PRO A 24 -5.61 4.71 -15.57
C PRO A 24 -6.13 3.39 -14.97
N GLU A 25 -5.35 2.31 -15.03
CA GLU A 25 -5.70 1.05 -14.36
C GLU A 25 -5.77 1.19 -12.83
N SER A 26 -4.99 2.13 -12.27
CA SER A 26 -4.97 2.48 -10.85
C SER A 26 -6.19 3.30 -10.38
N LEU A 27 -7.02 3.80 -11.29
CA LEU A 27 -8.01 4.86 -11.00
C LEU A 27 -8.98 4.54 -9.87
N LEU A 28 -9.42 3.28 -9.71
CA LEU A 28 -10.30 2.93 -8.60
C LEU A 28 -9.56 2.94 -7.26
N SER A 29 -8.34 2.39 -7.20
CA SER A 29 -7.50 2.47 -6.00
C SER A 29 -7.12 3.90 -5.65
N ASP A 30 -6.81 4.73 -6.65
CA ASP A 30 -6.48 6.16 -6.47
C ASP A 30 -7.64 6.96 -5.84
N LEU A 31 -8.88 6.50 -6.06
CA LEU A 31 -10.11 7.07 -5.50
C LEU A 31 -10.64 6.30 -4.27
N SER A 32 -9.91 5.31 -3.76
CA SER A 32 -10.35 4.42 -2.65
C SER A 32 -11.60 3.58 -2.93
N ILE A 33 -11.99 3.44 -4.20
CA ILE A 33 -13.18 2.70 -4.62
C ILE A 33 -12.83 1.22 -4.70
N ILE A 34 -13.56 0.39 -3.96
CA ILE A 34 -13.50 -1.07 -4.12
C ILE A 34 -14.66 -1.48 -5.02
N ALA A 35 -14.35 -2.03 -6.19
CA ALA A 35 -15.36 -2.52 -7.13
C ALA A 35 -14.90 -3.84 -7.77
N GLY A 36 -15.84 -4.73 -8.06
CA GLY A 36 -15.55 -6.03 -8.67
C GLY A 36 -16.80 -6.80 -9.07
N HIS A 37 -16.62 -7.94 -9.72
CA HIS A 37 -17.69 -8.83 -10.13
C HIS A 37 -17.76 -10.06 -9.21
N TYR A 38 -18.95 -10.35 -8.68
CA TYR A 38 -19.25 -11.39 -7.72
C TYR A 38 -20.49 -12.14 -8.21
N PRO A 39 -20.44 -13.47 -8.41
CA PRO A 39 -21.50 -14.19 -9.13
C PRO A 39 -22.81 -14.35 -8.34
N ASP A 40 -22.76 -14.20 -7.02
CA ASP A 40 -23.90 -14.41 -6.12
C ASP A 40 -23.78 -13.60 -4.81
N VAL A 41 -24.87 -13.59 -4.04
CA VAL A 41 -24.93 -12.91 -2.72
C VAL A 41 -23.99 -13.55 -1.69
N ALA A 42 -23.72 -14.86 -1.78
CA ALA A 42 -22.84 -15.55 -0.86
C ALA A 42 -21.37 -15.10 -1.00
N SER A 43 -20.97 -14.74 -2.22
CA SER A 43 -19.68 -14.12 -2.53
C SER A 43 -19.55 -12.72 -1.90
N VAL A 44 -20.66 -12.02 -1.67
CA VAL A 44 -20.71 -10.70 -1.01
C VAL A 44 -20.81 -10.83 0.53
N ASP A 45 -21.40 -11.91 1.05
CA ASP A 45 -21.51 -12.16 2.50
C ASP A 45 -20.13 -12.20 3.20
N GLN A 46 -19.08 -12.68 2.52
CA GLN A 46 -17.71 -12.65 3.05
C GLN A 46 -17.15 -11.22 3.15
N ILE A 47 -17.38 -10.37 2.15
CA ILE A 47 -17.00 -8.95 2.18
C ILE A 47 -17.77 -8.20 3.27
N ALA A 48 -19.07 -8.50 3.42
CA ALA A 48 -19.90 -7.93 4.48
C ALA A 48 -19.36 -8.29 5.86
N LYS A 49 -18.94 -9.54 6.07
CA LYS A 49 -18.29 -9.98 7.31
C LYS A 49 -16.96 -9.26 7.55
N ASP A 50 -16.06 -9.24 6.58
CA ASP A 50 -14.72 -8.69 6.75
C ASP A 50 -14.73 -7.16 6.94
N ARG A 51 -15.69 -6.45 6.33
CA ARG A 51 -15.90 -5.00 6.52
C ARG A 51 -16.91 -4.64 7.62
N SER A 52 -17.37 -5.63 8.39
CA SER A 52 -18.33 -5.49 9.50
C SER A 52 -19.65 -4.79 9.12
N TYR A 53 -20.20 -5.10 7.95
CA TYR A 53 -21.52 -4.65 7.51
C TYR A 53 -22.62 -5.44 8.25
N LYS A 54 -23.27 -4.78 9.22
CA LYS A 54 -24.28 -5.40 10.10
C LYS A 54 -25.67 -5.49 9.47
N ASN A 55 -26.01 -4.56 8.56
CA ASN A 55 -27.34 -4.43 7.97
C ASN A 55 -27.30 -4.53 6.44
N ARG A 56 -28.40 -5.04 5.86
CA ARG A 56 -28.65 -5.02 4.41
C ARG A 56 -30.13 -4.90 4.08
N ASP A 57 -30.43 -4.28 2.95
CA ASP A 57 -31.76 -4.30 2.33
C ASP A 57 -31.68 -4.39 0.80
N VAL A 58 -32.81 -4.34 0.10
CA VAL A 58 -32.88 -4.34 -1.36
C VAL A 58 -33.77 -3.19 -1.85
N ILE A 59 -33.28 -2.45 -2.83
CA ILE A 59 -34.03 -1.43 -3.57
C ILE A 59 -34.21 -1.85 -5.03
N THR A 60 -35.37 -1.54 -5.61
CA THR A 60 -35.58 -1.55 -7.06
C THR A 60 -35.83 -0.10 -7.50
N VAL A 61 -35.06 0.39 -8.47
CA VAL A 61 -35.21 1.73 -9.05
C VAL A 61 -35.70 1.56 -10.48
N SER A 62 -37.01 1.76 -10.66
CA SER A 62 -37.68 1.81 -11.97
C SER A 62 -39.01 2.55 -11.86
N PRO A 63 -39.60 3.02 -12.98
CA PRO A 63 -40.93 3.65 -12.98
C PRO A 63 -41.99 2.76 -12.34
N ASP A 64 -42.01 1.46 -12.69
CA ASP A 64 -43.00 0.50 -12.17
C ASP A 64 -42.85 0.24 -10.66
N ALA A 65 -41.62 0.28 -10.13
CA ALA A 65 -41.34 0.01 -8.73
C ALA A 65 -41.49 1.23 -7.81
N MET A 66 -41.40 2.44 -8.36
CA MET A 66 -41.42 3.70 -7.60
C MET A 66 -42.66 4.58 -7.88
N GLY A 67 -43.37 4.38 -9.00
CA GLY A 67 -44.52 5.19 -9.38
C GLY A 67 -44.21 6.69 -9.39
N ASP A 68 -45.14 7.49 -8.86
CA ASP A 68 -45.10 8.97 -8.87
C ASP A 68 -43.82 9.58 -8.26
N ILE A 69 -43.12 8.86 -7.37
CA ILE A 69 -41.86 9.38 -6.78
C ILE A 69 -40.62 9.10 -7.64
N TYR A 70 -40.70 8.31 -8.71
CA TYR A 70 -39.56 7.86 -9.52
C TYR A 70 -38.67 9.02 -9.99
N GLU A 71 -39.21 9.96 -10.77
CA GLU A 71 -38.45 11.08 -11.34
C GLU A 71 -37.85 11.98 -10.23
N SER A 72 -38.57 12.16 -9.11
CA SER A 72 -38.05 12.92 -7.95
C SER A 72 -36.85 12.23 -7.29
N LYS A 73 -36.84 10.89 -7.26
CA LYS A 73 -35.76 10.09 -6.69
C LYS A 73 -34.57 9.96 -7.64
N VAL A 74 -34.80 9.71 -8.93
CA VAL A 74 -33.72 9.69 -9.93
C VAL A 74 -33.02 11.03 -10.02
N LYS A 75 -33.74 12.15 -9.96
CA LYS A 75 -33.11 13.47 -9.85
C LYS A 75 -32.25 13.61 -8.60
N MET A 76 -32.82 13.31 -7.42
CA MET A 76 -32.11 13.39 -6.13
C MET A 76 -30.86 12.49 -6.08
N PHE A 77 -30.88 11.34 -6.77
CA PHE A 77 -29.71 10.47 -6.90
C PHE A 77 -28.66 11.03 -7.88
N PHE A 78 -29.06 11.82 -8.88
CA PHE A 78 -28.17 12.36 -9.90
C PHE A 78 -27.58 13.75 -9.58
N ASP A 79 -28.18 14.48 -8.64
CA ASP A 79 -27.54 15.65 -8.03
C ASP A 79 -26.19 15.23 -7.40
N GLU A 80 -25.13 16.02 -7.58
CA GLU A 80 -23.78 15.68 -7.09
C GLU A 80 -23.71 15.79 -5.55
N HIS A 81 -23.42 14.68 -4.87
CA HIS A 81 -23.44 14.60 -3.41
C HIS A 81 -22.34 13.70 -2.84
N LEU A 82 -22.16 13.74 -1.52
CA LEU A 82 -21.37 12.78 -0.75
C LEU A 82 -22.17 12.20 0.41
N HIS A 83 -21.60 11.16 1.03
CA HIS A 83 -22.06 10.57 2.28
C HIS A 83 -20.93 10.54 3.31
N GLU A 84 -21.31 10.54 4.60
CA GLU A 84 -20.40 10.42 5.75
C GLU A 84 -20.07 8.96 6.11
N ASP A 85 -20.81 8.01 5.53
CA ASP A 85 -20.61 6.56 5.62
C ASP A 85 -20.29 6.00 4.21
N GLU A 86 -19.86 4.74 4.12
CA GLU A 86 -19.60 4.07 2.83
C GLU A 86 -20.90 3.80 2.05
N GLU A 87 -20.93 4.21 0.78
CA GLU A 87 -22.03 3.94 -0.16
C GLU A 87 -21.79 2.59 -0.84
N ILE A 88 -22.41 1.53 -0.32
CA ILE A 88 -22.22 0.15 -0.80
C ILE A 88 -23.44 -0.32 -1.61
N ARG A 89 -23.19 -0.87 -2.80
CA ARG A 89 -24.21 -1.39 -3.73
C ARG A 89 -23.75 -2.65 -4.44
N TYR A 90 -24.52 -3.73 -4.32
CA TYR A 90 -24.37 -4.95 -5.11
C TYR A 90 -25.57 -5.11 -6.05
N ILE A 91 -25.34 -5.21 -7.36
CA ILE A 91 -26.42 -5.25 -8.35
C ILE A 91 -26.95 -6.68 -8.48
N LEU A 92 -28.23 -6.86 -8.15
CA LEU A 92 -28.94 -8.13 -8.24
C LEU A 92 -29.55 -8.35 -9.63
N ASP A 93 -29.97 -7.28 -10.29
CA ASP A 93 -30.64 -7.30 -11.60
C ASP A 93 -30.60 -5.90 -12.25
N GLY A 94 -30.78 -5.82 -13.57
CA GLY A 94 -30.72 -4.56 -14.33
C GLY A 94 -29.32 -3.95 -14.44
N SER A 95 -29.26 -2.64 -14.69
CA SER A 95 -27.99 -1.91 -14.86
C SER A 95 -28.13 -0.39 -14.69
N GLY A 96 -27.00 0.28 -14.47
CA GLY A 96 -26.94 1.74 -14.29
C GLY A 96 -25.52 2.27 -14.17
N PHE A 97 -25.42 3.57 -13.86
CA PHE A 97 -24.16 4.30 -13.79
C PHE A 97 -23.97 4.95 -12.43
N PHE A 98 -22.81 4.72 -11.81
CA PHE A 98 -22.27 5.57 -10.76
C PHE A 98 -21.22 6.47 -11.38
N ASP A 99 -21.42 7.79 -11.31
CA ASP A 99 -20.39 8.75 -11.70
C ASP A 99 -19.66 9.23 -10.45
N VAL A 100 -18.34 9.33 -10.51
CA VAL A 100 -17.47 9.78 -9.41
C VAL A 100 -16.52 10.88 -9.88
N ARG A 101 -16.11 11.76 -8.96
CA ARG A 101 -15.07 12.77 -9.24
C ARG A 101 -13.66 12.20 -9.12
N ALA A 102 -12.87 12.40 -10.16
CA ALA A 102 -11.45 12.05 -10.22
C ALA A 102 -10.58 13.26 -10.54
N GLY A 103 -9.32 13.26 -10.08
CA GLY A 103 -8.39 14.38 -10.24
C GLY A 103 -8.44 15.38 -9.08
N THR A 104 -7.60 16.42 -9.15
CA THR A 104 -7.40 17.38 -8.07
C THR A 104 -8.63 18.29 -7.88
N PRO A 105 -9.27 18.36 -6.69
CA PRO A 105 -10.50 19.14 -6.50
C PRO A 105 -10.34 20.62 -6.85
N GLY A 106 -11.28 21.16 -7.62
CA GLY A 106 -11.29 22.56 -8.05
C GLY A 106 -10.27 22.92 -9.14
N THR A 107 -9.52 21.97 -9.70
CA THR A 107 -8.67 22.20 -10.88
C THR A 107 -9.36 21.76 -12.17
N VAL A 108 -8.75 22.06 -13.32
CA VAL A 108 -9.20 21.57 -14.64
C VAL A 108 -9.07 20.05 -14.80
N GLU A 109 -8.45 19.36 -13.84
CA GLU A 109 -8.31 17.91 -13.79
C GLU A 109 -9.51 17.22 -13.15
N GLU A 110 -10.39 17.96 -12.43
CA GLU A 110 -11.53 17.38 -11.70
C GLU A 110 -12.66 16.92 -12.65
N ARG A 111 -12.48 15.71 -13.20
CA ARG A 111 -13.36 15.12 -14.21
C ARG A 111 -14.35 14.11 -13.61
N TRP A 112 -15.45 13.92 -14.33
CA TRP A 112 -16.38 12.82 -14.08
C TRP A 112 -15.85 11.52 -14.69
N VAL A 113 -15.84 10.46 -13.89
CA VAL A 113 -15.57 9.08 -14.30
C VAL A 113 -16.86 8.30 -14.14
N ARG A 114 -17.30 7.62 -15.20
CA ARG A 114 -18.52 6.80 -15.23
C ARG A 114 -18.17 5.33 -15.03
N ILE A 115 -18.80 4.73 -14.03
CA ILE A 115 -18.70 3.30 -13.70
C ILE A 115 -20.04 2.66 -14.07
N ALA A 116 -20.04 1.90 -15.16
CA ALA A 116 -21.18 1.13 -15.64
C ALA A 116 -21.28 -0.19 -14.88
N MET A 117 -22.39 -0.38 -14.18
CA MET A 117 -22.69 -1.51 -13.32
C MET A 117 -23.79 -2.38 -13.93
N GLU A 118 -23.59 -3.69 -13.93
CA GLU A 118 -24.57 -4.71 -14.35
C GLU A 118 -24.71 -5.81 -13.27
N ALA A 119 -25.70 -6.71 -13.41
CA ALA A 119 -25.96 -7.75 -12.41
C ALA A 119 -24.71 -8.59 -12.09
N GLY A 120 -24.44 -8.79 -10.79
CA GLY A 120 -23.21 -9.38 -10.26
C GLY A 120 -22.10 -8.37 -9.94
N ASP A 121 -22.21 -7.09 -10.32
CA ASP A 121 -21.22 -6.09 -9.94
C ASP A 121 -21.46 -5.54 -8.52
N LEU A 122 -20.40 -5.45 -7.71
CA LEU A 122 -20.34 -4.75 -6.42
C LEU A 122 -19.54 -3.46 -6.57
N ILE A 123 -19.99 -2.39 -5.93
CA ILE A 123 -19.21 -1.17 -5.68
C ILE A 123 -19.33 -0.74 -4.22
N ILE A 124 -18.22 -0.26 -3.67
CA ILE A 124 -18.09 0.38 -2.36
C ILE A 124 -17.43 1.73 -2.64
N LEU A 125 -18.21 2.80 -2.49
CA LEU A 125 -17.71 4.17 -2.54
C LEU A 125 -17.32 4.61 -1.11
N PRO A 126 -16.14 5.20 -0.90
CA PRO A 126 -15.70 5.66 0.43
C PRO A 126 -16.55 6.86 0.91
N ALA A 127 -16.55 7.09 2.22
CA ALA A 127 -17.08 8.35 2.78
C ALA A 127 -16.32 9.56 2.18
N GLY A 128 -17.00 10.68 2.00
CA GLY A 128 -16.40 11.93 1.52
C GLY A 128 -16.13 12.04 0.00
N ILE A 129 -16.36 10.99 -0.80
CA ILE A 129 -16.27 11.09 -2.27
C ILE A 129 -17.51 11.78 -2.86
N TYR A 130 -17.30 12.73 -3.79
CA TYR A 130 -18.39 13.24 -4.61
C TYR A 130 -18.75 12.25 -5.70
N HIS A 131 -20.02 11.87 -5.70
CA HIS A 131 -20.59 10.91 -6.62
C HIS A 131 -22.05 11.26 -6.93
N ARG A 132 -22.62 10.49 -7.86
CA ARG A 132 -24.04 10.52 -8.23
C ARG A 132 -24.42 9.20 -8.91
N PHE A 133 -25.70 8.88 -8.93
CA PHE A 133 -26.25 7.69 -9.57
C PHE A 133 -27.35 8.01 -10.58
N THR A 134 -27.39 7.27 -11.70
CA THR A 134 -28.55 7.23 -12.60
C THR A 134 -28.73 5.80 -13.15
N THR A 135 -29.97 5.43 -13.47
CA THR A 135 -30.21 4.25 -14.32
C THR A 135 -29.59 4.48 -15.70
N ASP A 136 -29.40 3.40 -16.47
CA ASP A 136 -29.20 3.51 -17.92
C ASP A 136 -30.56 3.72 -18.64
N THR A 137 -30.55 3.70 -19.98
CA THR A 137 -31.73 3.85 -20.83
C THR A 137 -32.82 2.78 -20.64
N LYS A 138 -32.52 1.65 -19.96
CA LYS A 138 -33.52 0.62 -19.61
C LYS A 138 -34.41 1.06 -18.43
N ASN A 139 -34.01 2.09 -17.68
CA ASN A 139 -34.75 2.62 -16.53
C ASN A 139 -35.07 1.55 -15.45
N TYR A 140 -34.18 0.57 -15.26
CA TYR A 140 -34.36 -0.51 -14.29
C TYR A 140 -33.02 -0.98 -13.71
N ILE A 141 -32.88 -0.88 -12.40
CA ILE A 141 -31.84 -1.57 -11.62
C ILE A 141 -32.43 -2.09 -10.31
N LYS A 142 -31.91 -3.21 -9.82
CA LYS A 142 -32.21 -3.77 -8.51
C LYS A 142 -30.91 -3.99 -7.76
N ALA A 143 -30.75 -3.36 -6.60
CA ALA A 143 -29.51 -3.40 -5.83
C ALA A 143 -29.76 -3.84 -4.39
N MET A 144 -28.92 -4.75 -3.90
CA MET A 144 -28.72 -4.95 -2.47
C MET A 144 -27.84 -3.81 -1.94
N ARG A 145 -28.26 -3.20 -0.84
CA ARG A 145 -27.54 -2.13 -0.15
C ARG A 145 -27.03 -2.68 1.18
N LEU A 146 -25.83 -2.30 1.60
CA LEU A 146 -25.17 -2.82 2.80
C LEU A 146 -24.65 -1.66 3.67
N PHE A 147 -24.58 -1.85 4.99
CA PHE A 147 -24.24 -0.80 5.95
C PHE A 147 -23.42 -1.33 7.12
N LYS A 148 -22.46 -0.53 7.60
CA LYS A 148 -21.70 -0.80 8.83
C LYS A 148 -22.60 -0.81 10.08
N ASP A 149 -23.56 0.12 10.15
CA ASP A 149 -24.49 0.29 11.27
C ASP A 149 -25.93 0.50 10.76
N GLU A 150 -26.81 1.19 11.50
CA GLU A 150 -28.14 1.54 10.98
C GLU A 150 -28.03 2.50 9.77
N PRO A 151 -28.89 2.33 8.73
CA PRO A 151 -28.68 2.98 7.45
C PRO A 151 -28.99 4.50 7.49
N LYS A 152 -27.94 5.32 7.45
CA LYS A 152 -28.05 6.77 7.26
C LYS A 152 -28.16 7.10 5.77
N TRP A 153 -29.12 7.94 5.41
CA TRP A 153 -29.43 8.30 4.01
C TRP A 153 -29.20 9.78 3.67
N THR A 154 -28.43 10.48 4.50
CA THR A 154 -28.16 11.92 4.32
C THR A 154 -27.20 12.13 3.15
N ALA A 155 -27.75 12.39 1.96
CA ALA A 155 -27.00 12.95 0.84
C ALA A 155 -26.63 14.40 1.15
N LEU A 156 -25.34 14.70 1.17
CA LEU A 156 -24.84 16.06 1.31
C LEU A 156 -24.46 16.57 -0.08
N ASN A 157 -25.36 17.32 -0.70
CA ASN A 157 -25.15 17.91 -2.03
C ASN A 157 -23.95 18.86 -2.02
N ARG A 158 -23.13 18.82 -3.08
CA ARG A 158 -21.87 19.57 -3.17
C ARG A 158 -22.08 21.08 -3.00
N SER A 159 -21.43 21.65 -1.99
CA SER A 159 -21.38 23.08 -1.70
C SER A 159 -20.07 23.44 -0.96
N PRO A 160 -19.69 24.72 -0.85
CA PRO A 160 -18.50 25.13 -0.09
C PRO A 160 -18.53 24.72 1.39
N GLU A 161 -19.73 24.62 1.98
CA GLU A 161 -19.94 24.15 3.36
C GLU A 161 -19.74 22.63 3.46
N VAL A 162 -20.16 21.87 2.45
CA VAL A 162 -19.95 20.41 2.37
C VAL A 162 -18.50 20.07 2.00
N ASP A 163 -17.81 20.94 1.25
CA ASP A 163 -16.37 20.84 1.04
C ASP A 163 -15.56 20.96 2.35
N ALA A 164 -16.10 21.65 3.36
CA ALA A 164 -15.53 21.74 4.70
C ALA A 164 -15.94 20.59 5.65
N ASN A 165 -16.72 19.61 5.20
CA ASN A 165 -17.14 18.46 6.02
C ASN A 165 -15.91 17.61 6.46
N PRO A 166 -15.87 17.07 7.69
CA PRO A 166 -14.72 16.29 8.17
C PRO A 166 -14.38 15.08 7.30
N PHE A 167 -15.38 14.29 6.89
CA PHE A 167 -15.19 13.11 6.03
C PHE A 167 -14.73 13.51 4.63
N ARG A 168 -15.19 14.67 4.13
CA ARG A 168 -14.73 15.25 2.86
C ARG A 168 -13.26 15.67 2.93
N GLN A 169 -12.85 16.33 4.02
CA GLN A 169 -11.46 16.74 4.25
C GLN A 169 -10.54 15.52 4.44
N GLU A 170 -10.99 14.50 5.17
CA GLU A 170 -10.27 13.23 5.31
C GLU A 170 -10.10 12.53 3.96
N TYR A 171 -11.17 12.40 3.15
CA TYR A 171 -11.09 11.83 1.80
C TYR A 171 -10.14 12.60 0.88
N VAL A 172 -10.19 13.94 0.88
CA VAL A 172 -9.29 14.77 0.07
C VAL A 172 -7.84 14.67 0.56
N HIS A 173 -7.60 14.56 1.87
CA HIS A 173 -6.26 14.41 2.45
C HIS A 173 -5.66 13.03 2.19
N THR A 174 -6.46 11.97 2.29
CA THR A 174 -6.02 10.58 2.09
C THR A 174 -5.96 10.21 0.62
N ALA A 175 -7.11 10.17 -0.07
CA ALA A 175 -7.19 9.72 -1.46
C ALA A 175 -6.55 10.75 -2.42
N LEU A 176 -7.05 11.97 -2.46
CA LEU A 176 -6.74 12.87 -3.60
C LEU A 176 -5.40 13.61 -3.50
N LYS A 177 -4.84 13.79 -2.29
CA LYS A 177 -3.47 14.33 -2.12
C LYS A 177 -2.39 13.26 -2.13
N HIS A 178 -2.73 12.00 -1.87
CA HIS A 178 -1.79 10.88 -1.81
C HIS A 178 -2.44 9.60 -2.38
N PRO A 179 -2.64 9.47 -3.72
CA PRO A 179 -3.47 8.42 -4.34
C PRO A 179 -3.14 6.97 -3.99
N SER A 180 -1.96 6.66 -3.43
CA SER A 180 -1.65 5.32 -2.92
C SER A 180 -2.16 5.02 -1.49
N ALA A 181 -2.75 5.99 -0.78
CA ALA A 181 -2.92 5.95 0.68
C ALA A 181 -4.16 5.22 1.22
N SER A 182 -5.10 4.82 0.37
CA SER A 182 -6.40 4.28 0.77
C SER A 182 -6.48 2.74 0.85
N GLY A 183 -5.33 2.06 0.78
CA GLY A 183 -5.21 0.61 0.97
C GLY A 183 -5.47 0.18 2.43
N ILE A 184 -6.72 0.27 2.89
CA ILE A 184 -7.17 -0.32 4.15
C ILE A 184 -7.19 -1.85 4.00
N PHE A 185 -6.06 -2.46 4.30
CA PHE A 185 -5.87 -3.86 4.69
C PHE A 185 -6.72 -4.90 3.94
N SER A 186 -6.50 -5.03 2.63
CA SER A 186 -6.65 -6.34 2.00
C SER A 186 -5.58 -7.28 2.59
N PHE A 187 -5.97 -8.16 3.51
CA PHE A 187 -5.09 -9.17 4.10
C PHE A 187 -4.78 -10.33 3.14
N GLU A 188 -4.12 -10.02 2.02
CA GLU A 188 -2.92 -10.81 1.74
C GLU A 188 -1.83 -10.39 2.73
N PRO A 189 -1.00 -11.29 3.25
CA PRO A 189 0.09 -10.94 4.16
C PRO A 189 1.18 -10.15 3.42
N SER A 190 1.00 -8.82 3.33
CA SER A 190 2.00 -7.92 2.79
C SER A 190 3.23 -7.89 3.70
N PRO A 191 4.43 -8.18 3.18
CA PRO A 191 5.67 -8.24 3.96
C PRO A 191 6.29 -6.86 4.20
N ALA A 192 5.64 -5.79 3.74
CA ALA A 192 5.90 -4.40 4.05
C ALA A 192 4.58 -3.70 4.34
N ILE A 193 4.52 -2.89 5.41
CA ILE A 193 3.32 -2.18 5.85
C ILE A 193 3.64 -0.67 5.80
N PRO A 194 3.13 0.07 4.80
CA PRO A 194 3.41 1.50 4.66
C PRO A 194 2.47 2.35 5.53
N PHE A 195 2.98 2.82 6.67
CA PHE A 195 2.32 3.85 7.47
C PHE A 195 2.55 5.22 6.83
N ARG A 196 1.47 5.92 6.44
CA ARG A 196 1.51 7.23 5.79
C ARG A 196 1.04 8.33 6.72
N ASN A 197 1.41 9.58 6.41
CA ASN A 197 1.00 10.80 7.11
C ASN A 197 1.23 10.70 8.64
N GLN A 198 2.37 10.12 9.02
CA GLN A 198 2.80 9.96 10.41
C GLN A 198 3.73 11.12 10.80
N ASP A 199 3.63 11.59 12.03
CA ASP A 199 4.54 12.52 12.71
C ASP A 199 5.82 11.83 13.24
N PHE A 200 6.07 10.57 12.84
CA PHE A 200 7.17 9.73 13.33
C PHE A 200 8.58 10.32 13.09
N ALA A 201 8.71 11.26 12.15
CA ALA A 201 9.94 12.03 11.91
C ALA A 201 10.18 13.13 12.97
N ASP A 202 9.12 13.68 13.56
CA ASP A 202 9.14 14.75 14.55
C ASP A 202 9.16 14.22 16.00
N LEU A 203 8.91 12.91 16.20
CA LEU A 203 8.96 12.28 17.51
C LEU A 203 10.36 12.35 18.15
N PRO A 204 10.47 12.55 19.48
CA PRO A 204 11.72 12.35 20.20
C PRO A 204 12.28 10.95 19.94
N ILE A 205 13.58 10.83 19.67
CA ILE A 205 14.22 9.57 19.26
C ILE A 205 13.90 8.40 20.21
N GLN A 206 13.83 8.67 21.52
CA GLN A 206 13.46 7.66 22.50
C GLN A 206 12.07 7.07 22.26
N GLN A 207 11.07 7.86 21.85
CA GLN A 207 9.71 7.35 21.57
C GLN A 207 9.68 6.47 20.31
N ALA A 208 10.51 6.80 19.30
CA ALA A 208 10.68 5.95 18.12
C ALA A 208 11.36 4.60 18.46
N LEU A 209 12.29 4.61 19.43
CA LEU A 209 12.89 3.39 19.99
C LEU A 209 11.88 2.60 20.85
N ASP A 210 11.15 3.25 21.73
CA ASP A 210 10.09 2.64 22.55
C ASP A 210 9.04 1.96 21.65
N PHE A 211 8.66 2.58 20.53
CA PHE A 211 7.81 1.97 19.51
C PHE A 211 8.45 0.72 18.87
N GLY A 212 9.72 0.79 18.46
CA GLY A 212 10.42 -0.36 17.88
C GLY A 212 10.61 -1.51 18.89
N SER A 213 10.72 -1.21 20.18
CA SER A 213 10.91 -2.18 21.26
C SER A 213 9.72 -3.14 21.45
N TYR A 214 8.50 -2.76 21.05
CA TYR A 214 7.35 -3.69 21.04
C TYR A 214 7.55 -4.89 20.10
N PHE A 215 8.45 -4.79 19.11
CA PHE A 215 8.74 -5.84 18.14
C PHE A 215 10.02 -6.64 18.46
N GLY A 216 10.72 -6.31 19.55
CA GLY A 216 11.93 -7.01 20.01
C GLY A 216 13.10 -6.09 20.34
N ARG A 217 14.23 -6.69 20.76
CA ARG A 217 15.45 -5.94 21.11
C ARG A 217 16.03 -5.23 19.89
N HIS A 218 16.38 -3.95 20.01
CA HIS A 218 17.07 -3.23 18.93
C HIS A 218 18.43 -3.85 18.57
N HIS A 219 18.68 -3.99 17.27
CA HIS A 219 20.00 -4.24 16.71
C HIS A 219 20.78 -2.93 16.54
N ILE A 220 22.02 -2.89 17.01
CA ILE A 220 22.95 -1.77 16.81
C ILE A 220 23.79 -2.07 15.56
N HIS A 221 23.59 -1.29 14.48
CA HIS A 221 24.25 -1.57 13.21
C HIS A 221 25.78 -1.41 13.33
N PRO A 222 26.60 -2.40 12.94
CA PRO A 222 28.04 -2.36 13.23
C PRO A 222 28.80 -1.28 12.44
N THR A 223 28.29 -0.85 11.28
CA THR A 223 29.06 -0.01 10.34
C THR A 223 28.38 1.29 9.88
N SER A 224 27.43 1.84 10.66
CA SER A 224 26.70 3.06 10.24
C SER A 224 26.58 4.13 11.33
N GLY A 225 26.37 5.37 10.93
CA GLY A 225 26.11 6.49 11.84
C GLY A 225 24.78 6.35 12.58
N GLY A 226 24.71 6.93 13.78
CA GLY A 226 23.50 7.09 14.57
C GLY A 226 23.57 8.42 15.33
N PRO A 227 22.43 8.95 15.85
CA PRO A 227 22.41 10.16 16.66
C PRO A 227 23.22 10.01 17.95
N GLU A 228 23.66 11.14 18.50
CA GLU A 228 24.33 11.14 19.81
C GLU A 228 23.40 10.56 20.89
N GLY A 229 23.93 9.67 21.73
CA GLY A 229 23.16 8.94 22.75
C GLY A 229 22.30 7.77 22.24
N HIS A 230 22.09 7.60 20.93
CA HIS A 230 21.13 6.63 20.37
C HIS A 230 21.76 5.72 19.28
N PRO A 231 22.71 4.83 19.64
CA PRO A 231 23.38 3.93 18.69
C PRO A 231 22.46 2.89 18.02
N GLU A 232 21.24 2.70 18.54
CA GLU A 232 20.20 1.83 17.99
C GLU A 232 19.58 2.35 16.68
N VAL A 233 19.65 3.66 16.44
CA VAL A 233 19.11 4.27 15.21
C VAL A 233 20.17 4.27 14.12
N HIS A 234 19.91 3.52 13.06
CA HIS A 234 20.74 3.49 11.85
C HIS A 234 20.31 4.64 10.92
N LEU A 235 21.17 5.65 10.76
CA LEU A 235 20.95 6.72 9.79
C LEU A 235 21.37 6.29 8.37
N VAL A 236 20.42 6.31 7.44
CA VAL A 236 20.65 6.10 6.00
C VAL A 236 20.69 7.49 5.35
N HIS A 237 21.89 7.94 4.96
CA HIS A 237 22.11 9.30 4.46
C HIS A 237 22.86 9.30 3.13
N ARG A 238 22.39 10.12 2.18
CA ARG A 238 23.15 10.60 1.02
C ARG A 238 23.14 12.13 1.02
N SER A 239 24.34 12.73 1.00
CA SER A 239 24.56 14.17 0.89
C SER A 239 24.39 14.66 -0.54
N VAL A 240 24.26 15.98 -0.72
CA VAL A 240 24.21 16.64 -2.04
C VAL A 240 25.44 16.27 -2.89
N ASP A 241 26.62 16.27 -2.27
CA ASP A 241 27.91 16.02 -2.93
C ASP A 241 28.28 14.52 -3.05
N ASP A 242 27.34 13.60 -2.82
CA ASP A 242 27.57 12.15 -2.86
C ASP A 242 27.61 11.60 -4.30
N THR A 243 28.80 11.56 -4.90
CA THR A 243 29.00 11.00 -6.25
C THR A 243 28.79 9.49 -6.35
N SER A 244 28.68 8.75 -5.23
CA SER A 244 28.71 7.28 -5.26
C SER A 244 27.56 6.64 -6.05
N ALA A 245 26.45 7.36 -6.25
CA ALA A 245 25.39 6.94 -7.17
C ALA A 245 25.86 6.97 -8.64
N GLN A 246 26.54 8.04 -9.06
CA GLN A 246 27.11 8.16 -10.40
C GLN A 246 28.26 7.16 -10.60
N ASP A 247 29.10 6.98 -9.58
CA ASP A 247 30.22 6.03 -9.63
C ASP A 247 29.73 4.57 -9.73
N PHE A 248 28.66 4.20 -9.02
CA PHE A 248 28.03 2.89 -9.16
C PHE A 248 27.46 2.66 -10.56
N LEU A 249 26.76 3.65 -11.13
CA LEU A 249 26.11 3.56 -12.45
C LEU A 249 27.08 3.62 -13.65
N LYS A 250 28.39 3.85 -13.45
CA LYS A 250 29.39 3.68 -14.51
C LYS A 250 29.56 2.22 -14.92
N GLU A 251 29.42 1.29 -13.97
CA GLU A 251 29.62 -0.15 -14.15
C GLU A 251 28.30 -0.94 -14.15
N HIS A 252 27.15 -0.29 -13.90
CA HIS A 252 25.84 -0.93 -13.75
C HIS A 252 24.75 -0.23 -14.57
N SER A 253 23.92 -1.00 -15.28
CA SER A 253 22.83 -0.48 -16.11
C SER A 253 21.62 0.08 -15.33
N ASN A 254 21.61 -0.09 -14.01
CA ASN A 254 20.53 0.30 -13.11
C ASN A 254 21.03 0.30 -11.65
N SER A 255 20.24 0.88 -10.74
CA SER A 255 20.56 1.04 -9.31
C SER A 255 19.97 -0.04 -8.40
N LEU A 256 19.34 -1.09 -8.95
CA LEU A 256 18.66 -2.11 -8.15
C LEU A 256 19.68 -2.99 -7.39
N THR A 257 19.64 -2.89 -6.08
CA THR A 257 20.53 -3.57 -5.14
C THR A 257 19.69 -4.33 -4.11
N TRP A 258 18.80 -5.19 -4.62
CA TRP A 258 17.86 -6.01 -3.84
C TRP A 258 18.56 -6.75 -2.71
N HIS A 259 18.12 -6.48 -1.48
CA HIS A 259 18.77 -7.01 -0.30
C HIS A 259 17.83 -7.20 0.89
N SER A 260 18.43 -7.83 1.88
CA SER A 260 17.87 -8.09 3.20
C SER A 260 18.91 -7.59 4.21
N ASP A 261 18.47 -6.80 5.19
CA ASP A 261 19.38 -6.16 6.15
C ASP A 261 20.07 -7.13 7.12
N VAL A 262 21.33 -6.84 7.44
CA VAL A 262 22.09 -7.41 8.57
C VAL A 262 22.08 -8.96 8.64
N THR A 263 22.05 -9.62 7.48
CA THR A 263 21.87 -11.07 7.40
C THR A 263 23.07 -11.91 7.82
N TYR A 264 24.18 -11.25 8.11
CA TYR A 264 25.39 -11.87 8.68
C TYR A 264 25.27 -12.14 10.19
N GLU A 265 24.19 -11.71 10.84
CA GLU A 265 23.94 -12.03 12.25
C GLU A 265 23.44 -13.46 12.43
N LYS A 266 23.82 -14.11 13.54
CA LYS A 266 23.21 -15.39 13.97
C LYS A 266 21.69 -15.25 14.14
N GLN A 267 21.25 -14.08 14.60
CA GLN A 267 19.86 -13.66 14.81
C GLN A 267 19.63 -12.35 14.04
N PRO A 268 19.25 -12.42 12.76
CA PRO A 268 18.92 -11.26 11.95
C PRO A 268 17.74 -10.45 12.50
N PRO A 269 17.57 -9.17 12.09
CA PRO A 269 16.36 -8.41 12.36
C PRO A 269 15.12 -9.12 11.81
N GLY A 270 14.09 -9.24 12.65
CA GLY A 270 12.79 -9.79 12.25
C GLY A 270 11.88 -8.73 11.60
N THR A 271 12.06 -7.47 11.99
CA THR A 271 11.41 -6.31 11.37
C THR A 271 12.45 -5.23 11.05
N THR A 272 12.16 -4.42 10.03
CA THR A 272 12.88 -3.18 9.71
C THR A 272 11.85 -2.06 9.62
N SER A 273 11.88 -1.12 10.57
CA SER A 273 11.17 0.15 10.46
C SER A 273 12.06 1.16 9.73
N LEU A 274 11.50 1.92 8.79
CA LEU A 274 12.21 2.90 7.97
C LEU A 274 11.32 4.13 7.78
N TYR A 275 11.82 5.32 8.12
CA TYR A 275 11.08 6.58 7.98
C TYR A 275 11.98 7.69 7.42
N LEU A 276 11.39 8.56 6.60
CA LEU A 276 12.06 9.66 5.91
C LEU A 276 12.19 10.88 6.84
N LEU A 277 13.35 11.52 6.83
CA LEU A 277 13.67 12.75 7.58
C LEU A 277 13.90 13.95 6.64
N ASP A 278 14.54 13.72 5.49
CA ASP A 278 14.79 14.70 4.43
C ASP A 278 14.86 13.94 3.08
N GLY A 279 14.41 14.55 1.98
CA GLY A 279 14.24 13.84 0.71
C GLY A 279 14.08 14.74 -0.53
N PRO A 280 14.24 14.16 -1.74
CA PRO A 280 13.86 14.81 -2.99
C PRO A 280 12.33 14.97 -3.07
N LEU A 281 11.86 15.92 -3.88
CA LEU A 281 10.42 16.12 -4.13
C LEU A 281 9.82 15.03 -5.02
N THR A 282 10.64 14.35 -5.82
CA THR A 282 10.26 13.25 -6.71
C THR A 282 11.40 12.24 -6.85
N GLY A 283 11.06 10.95 -6.97
CA GLY A 283 12.05 9.87 -6.93
C GLY A 283 12.55 9.62 -5.51
N GLY A 284 13.66 8.87 -5.38
CA GLY A 284 14.18 8.49 -4.07
C GLY A 284 13.40 7.34 -3.43
N ASP A 285 12.74 6.51 -4.23
CA ASP A 285 11.90 5.41 -3.75
C ASP A 285 12.69 4.29 -3.03
N THR A 286 11.97 3.55 -2.18
CA THR A 286 12.39 2.23 -1.70
C THR A 286 11.38 1.20 -2.19
N LEU A 287 11.80 0.36 -3.14
CA LEU A 287 11.00 -0.76 -3.63
C LEU A 287 11.05 -1.91 -2.62
N PHE A 288 9.95 -2.63 -2.45
CA PHE A 288 9.86 -3.85 -1.65
C PHE A 288 9.38 -5.03 -2.51
N ALA A 289 9.85 -6.24 -2.23
CA ALA A 289 9.48 -7.45 -2.95
C ALA A 289 9.16 -8.61 -2.00
N ASN A 290 8.09 -9.36 -2.27
CA ASN A 290 7.66 -10.48 -1.42
C ASN A 290 8.40 -11.78 -1.78
N LEU A 291 9.22 -12.28 -0.84
CA LEU A 291 10.08 -13.46 -0.99
C LEU A 291 9.37 -14.79 -0.73
N ALA A 292 8.29 -14.79 0.06
CA ALA A 292 7.40 -15.96 0.12
C ALA A 292 6.60 -16.10 -1.19
N GLN A 293 6.13 -14.99 -1.77
CA GLN A 293 5.51 -14.99 -3.10
C GLN A 293 6.52 -15.34 -4.20
N ALA A 294 7.78 -14.91 -4.09
CA ALA A 294 8.85 -15.37 -4.98
C ALA A 294 9.02 -16.90 -4.90
N TYR A 295 9.17 -17.45 -3.69
CA TYR A 295 9.20 -18.91 -3.46
C TYR A 295 7.95 -19.61 -4.01
N ASN A 296 6.77 -19.02 -3.80
CA ASN A 296 5.48 -19.57 -4.26
C ASN A 296 5.27 -19.47 -5.77
N ARG A 297 6.09 -18.71 -6.51
CA ARG A 297 6.13 -18.65 -7.98
C ARG A 297 7.20 -19.56 -8.61
N LEU A 298 8.15 -20.10 -7.85
CA LEU A 298 9.12 -21.09 -8.33
C LEU A 298 8.42 -22.41 -8.71
N SER A 299 8.95 -23.15 -9.69
CA SER A 299 8.42 -24.47 -10.03
C SER A 299 8.65 -25.48 -8.88
N PRO A 300 7.78 -26.50 -8.72
CA PRO A 300 7.91 -27.47 -7.62
C PRO A 300 9.28 -28.16 -7.54
N GLU A 301 9.86 -28.53 -8.68
CA GLU A 301 11.20 -29.14 -8.72
C GLU A 301 12.31 -28.16 -8.34
N PHE A 302 12.16 -26.86 -8.63
CA PHE A 302 13.12 -25.85 -8.20
C PHE A 302 13.02 -25.61 -6.68
N ARG A 303 11.80 -25.58 -6.10
CA ARG A 303 11.62 -25.53 -4.64
C ARG A 303 12.27 -26.74 -3.95
N LYS A 304 12.06 -27.96 -4.46
CA LYS A 304 12.73 -29.17 -3.98
C LYS A 304 14.26 -29.05 -4.01
N ARG A 305 14.83 -28.50 -5.09
CA ARG A 305 16.28 -28.29 -5.24
C ARG A 305 16.86 -27.31 -4.22
N LEU A 306 16.08 -26.32 -3.78
CA LEU A 306 16.51 -25.31 -2.80
C LEU A 306 16.42 -25.82 -1.34
N HIS A 307 15.54 -26.77 -1.04
CA HIS A 307 15.43 -27.34 0.30
C HIS A 307 16.73 -28.03 0.76
N GLY A 308 17.20 -27.68 1.95
CA GLY A 308 18.42 -28.23 2.56
C GLY A 308 19.72 -27.55 2.14
N LEU A 309 19.71 -26.70 1.09
CA LEU A 309 20.84 -25.82 0.78
C LEU A 309 21.05 -24.79 1.90
N LYS A 310 22.26 -24.25 1.99
CA LYS A 310 22.64 -23.18 2.92
C LYS A 310 23.61 -22.21 2.24
N ALA A 311 23.49 -20.93 2.55
CA ALA A 311 24.39 -19.89 2.08
C ALA A 311 25.09 -19.20 3.26
N ALA A 312 26.23 -18.57 2.99
CA ALA A 312 26.98 -17.79 3.97
C ALA A 312 26.72 -16.28 3.77
N HIS A 313 26.68 -15.53 4.87
CA HIS A 313 26.42 -14.08 4.85
C HIS A 313 27.51 -13.38 5.64
N SER A 314 28.24 -12.46 5.01
CA SER A 314 29.48 -11.89 5.53
C SER A 314 29.38 -10.38 5.72
N ALA A 315 29.71 -9.89 6.92
CA ALA A 315 29.83 -8.46 7.20
C ALA A 315 31.13 -7.84 6.64
N HIS A 316 32.10 -8.66 6.19
CA HIS A 316 33.46 -8.20 5.90
C HIS A 316 33.52 -7.17 4.77
N GLU A 317 32.78 -7.37 3.67
CA GLU A 317 32.73 -6.40 2.56
C GLU A 317 32.04 -5.09 3.00
N GLN A 318 31.02 -5.15 3.87
CA GLN A 318 30.37 -3.97 4.44
C GLN A 318 31.32 -3.19 5.36
N ALA A 319 32.10 -3.88 6.19
CA ALA A 319 33.10 -3.27 7.08
C ALA A 319 34.25 -2.62 6.30
N VAL A 320 34.84 -3.32 5.33
CA VAL A 320 35.88 -2.76 4.44
C VAL A 320 35.34 -1.55 3.67
N GLY A 321 34.12 -1.63 3.13
CA GLY A 321 33.47 -0.52 2.44
C GLY A 321 33.12 0.66 3.36
N SER A 322 32.88 0.43 4.65
CA SER A 322 32.72 1.51 5.64
C SER A 322 34.05 2.24 5.86
N LEU A 323 35.10 1.48 6.20
CA LEU A 323 36.43 2.03 6.48
C LEU A 323 37.02 2.79 5.29
N SER A 324 36.84 2.30 4.05
CA SER A 324 37.34 2.99 2.85
C SER A 324 36.65 4.33 2.56
N ARG A 325 35.49 4.59 3.18
CA ARG A 325 34.77 5.88 3.14
C ARG A 325 34.93 6.70 4.42
N GLY A 326 35.85 6.32 5.32
CA GLY A 326 36.04 6.97 6.63
C GLY A 326 34.91 6.70 7.63
N GLY A 327 34.08 5.68 7.37
CA GLY A 327 32.99 5.26 8.24
C GLY A 327 33.44 4.41 9.43
N ILE A 328 32.51 4.20 10.37
CA ILE A 328 32.75 3.43 11.60
C ILE A 328 32.70 1.91 11.37
N VAL A 329 33.40 1.16 12.22
CA VAL A 329 33.18 -0.27 12.48
C VAL A 329 33.22 -0.46 14.00
N ARG A 330 32.09 -0.84 14.62
CA ARG A 330 31.92 -0.92 16.09
C ARG A 330 32.37 -2.26 16.71
N ARG A 331 32.49 -3.31 15.90
CA ARG A 331 32.86 -4.67 16.31
C ARG A 331 33.43 -5.43 15.11
N GLU A 332 34.17 -6.50 15.39
CA GLU A 332 34.69 -7.37 14.33
C GLU A 332 33.56 -7.87 13.39
N PRO A 333 33.78 -7.85 12.07
CA PRO A 333 32.84 -8.42 11.11
C PRO A 333 32.74 -9.93 11.30
N ILE A 334 31.55 -10.47 11.10
CA ILE A 334 31.26 -11.91 11.23
C ILE A 334 30.72 -12.48 9.93
N THR A 335 30.76 -13.80 9.83
CA THR A 335 30.09 -14.56 8.77
C THR A 335 29.17 -15.60 9.41
N SER A 336 27.86 -15.53 9.12
CA SER A 336 26.88 -16.55 9.49
C SER A 336 26.62 -17.52 8.32
N VAL A 337 25.94 -18.63 8.59
CA VAL A 337 25.48 -19.60 7.58
C VAL A 337 24.04 -19.99 7.87
N HIS A 338 23.14 -19.82 6.90
CA HIS A 338 21.71 -20.06 7.11
C HIS A 338 21.07 -20.90 5.97
N PRO A 339 19.92 -21.56 6.22
CA PRO A 339 19.20 -22.33 5.19
C PRO A 339 18.68 -21.47 4.04
N VAL A 340 18.88 -21.93 2.80
CA VAL A 340 18.36 -21.32 1.56
C VAL A 340 16.85 -21.53 1.37
N VAL A 341 16.19 -22.31 2.23
CA VAL A 341 14.73 -22.27 2.43
C VAL A 341 14.44 -22.17 3.91
N ARG A 342 13.84 -21.06 4.36
CA ARG A 342 13.41 -20.85 5.74
C ARG A 342 11.91 -20.76 5.87
N GLU A 343 11.46 -20.96 7.10
CA GLU A 343 10.06 -21.07 7.47
C GLU A 343 9.77 -20.01 8.53
N HIS A 344 8.77 -19.17 8.28
CA HIS A 344 8.37 -18.12 9.20
C HIS A 344 7.85 -18.76 10.51
N PRO A 345 8.38 -18.38 11.70
CA PRO A 345 8.26 -19.18 12.91
C PRO A 345 6.81 -19.37 13.39
N VAL A 346 5.93 -18.41 13.11
CA VAL A 346 4.50 -18.47 13.45
C VAL A 346 3.70 -19.12 12.32
N THR A 347 3.57 -18.45 11.17
CA THR A 347 2.67 -18.84 10.05
C THR A 347 3.08 -20.11 9.30
N LYS A 348 4.33 -20.58 9.43
CA LYS A 348 4.92 -21.71 8.69
C LYS A 348 5.01 -21.51 7.17
N GLU A 349 4.80 -20.28 6.70
CA GLU A 349 5.05 -19.91 5.30
C GLU A 349 6.56 -19.96 4.99
N LYS A 350 6.91 -20.28 3.74
CA LYS A 350 8.31 -20.48 3.32
C LYS A 350 8.85 -19.33 2.47
N ALA A 351 10.00 -18.82 2.91
CA ALA A 351 10.93 -17.96 2.18
C ALA A 351 12.31 -18.68 2.13
N LEU A 352 13.45 -18.00 2.01
CA LEU A 352 14.77 -18.57 1.64
C LEU A 352 15.93 -18.24 2.66
N PHE A 353 17.22 -18.04 2.30
CA PHE A 353 18.20 -17.10 2.97
C PHE A 353 19.51 -16.76 2.16
N VAL A 354 19.64 -15.54 1.58
CA VAL A 354 20.84 -14.88 0.99
C VAL A 354 20.71 -13.35 0.96
N ASN A 355 21.82 -12.64 0.86
CA ASN A 355 21.83 -11.26 0.37
C ASN A 355 22.91 -11.14 -0.75
N PRO A 356 22.55 -10.81 -2.00
CA PRO A 356 23.51 -10.72 -3.10
C PRO A 356 24.49 -9.54 -2.98
N GLN A 357 24.26 -8.59 -2.07
CA GLN A 357 25.24 -7.54 -1.73
C GLN A 357 26.45 -8.07 -0.93
N LEU A 358 26.37 -9.29 -0.37
CA LEU A 358 27.39 -9.88 0.51
C LEU A 358 27.89 -11.17 -0.13
N LYS A 359 29.10 -11.17 -0.71
CA LYS A 359 29.54 -12.30 -1.55
C LYS A 359 29.78 -13.57 -0.73
N SER A 360 28.99 -14.59 -1.05
CA SER A 360 29.36 -16.00 -0.85
C SER A 360 28.78 -16.87 -1.98
N LEU A 361 29.10 -18.16 -1.95
CA LEU A 361 28.77 -19.09 -3.03
C LEU A 361 27.36 -19.70 -2.82
N VAL A 362 26.35 -19.16 -3.55
CA VAL A 362 25.05 -19.78 -3.96
C VAL A 362 23.77 -19.65 -3.03
N ASP A 363 23.04 -18.51 -3.21
CA ASP A 363 21.62 -18.30 -3.66
C ASP A 363 20.26 -18.49 -2.86
N TRP A 364 19.41 -17.40 -2.75
CA TRP A 364 17.93 -17.27 -2.39
C TRP A 364 17.56 -16.71 -0.96
N ASP A 365 16.67 -15.70 -0.64
CA ASP A 365 16.44 -15.01 0.71
C ASP A 365 15.23 -15.23 1.74
N ASN A 366 15.48 -15.10 3.08
CA ASN A 366 14.71 -15.46 4.32
C ASN A 366 13.63 -14.52 4.82
N ARG A 367 13.84 -13.20 4.79
CA ARG A 367 12.71 -12.34 5.11
C ARG A 367 11.65 -12.62 4.06
N VAL A 368 10.39 -12.47 4.43
CA VAL A 368 9.32 -12.37 3.42
C VAL A 368 9.44 -11.10 2.58
N THR A 369 10.42 -10.23 2.88
CA THR A 369 10.70 -8.93 2.26
C THR A 369 12.16 -8.80 1.81
N PHE A 370 12.39 -8.53 0.53
CA PHE A 370 13.57 -7.79 0.06
C PHE A 370 13.22 -6.31 -0.09
N HIS A 371 14.21 -5.43 -0.05
CA HIS A 371 14.06 -4.06 -0.56
C HIS A 371 15.25 -3.59 -1.41
N SER A 372 15.04 -2.53 -2.18
CA SER A 372 16.08 -1.78 -2.88
C SER A 372 15.76 -0.28 -2.79
N ALA A 373 16.75 0.53 -2.45
CA ALA A 373 16.67 1.95 -2.81
C ALA A 373 16.79 2.08 -4.34
N ILE A 374 16.09 3.03 -4.95
CA ILE A 374 16.38 3.52 -6.30
C ILE A 374 17.45 4.63 -6.17
N LEU A 375 18.04 5.05 -7.29
CA LEU A 375 18.93 6.21 -7.44
C LEU A 375 18.53 6.97 -8.72
N ASP A 376 17.43 7.71 -8.64
CA ASP A 376 16.67 8.31 -9.75
C ASP A 376 16.47 9.84 -9.64
N TRP A 377 16.91 10.46 -8.54
CA TRP A 377 16.93 11.91 -8.36
C TRP A 377 18.33 12.48 -8.65
N PHE A 378 18.39 13.59 -9.36
CA PHE A 378 19.63 14.27 -9.81
C PHE A 378 19.57 15.80 -9.65
N ASP A 379 18.59 16.28 -8.89
CA ASP A 379 18.26 17.68 -8.61
C ASP A 379 19.15 18.32 -7.53
N GLY A 380 20.03 17.54 -6.90
CA GLY A 380 20.87 17.98 -5.78
C GLY A 380 20.18 17.88 -4.41
N HIS A 381 19.01 17.23 -4.31
CA HIS A 381 18.37 17.01 -3.01
C HIS A 381 19.05 15.86 -2.23
N ARG A 382 19.06 16.01 -0.90
CA ARG A 382 19.52 14.95 0.02
C ARG A 382 18.49 13.83 0.11
N ARG A 383 18.94 12.67 0.58
CA ARG A 383 18.05 11.59 1.02
C ARG A 383 18.49 11.10 2.38
N HIS A 384 17.67 11.33 3.39
CA HIS A 384 17.97 11.02 4.78
C HIS A 384 16.80 10.26 5.41
N LEU A 385 17.06 9.04 5.87
CA LEU A 385 16.10 8.19 6.57
C LEU A 385 16.70 7.71 7.88
N ALA A 386 15.85 7.52 8.89
CA ALA A 386 16.19 6.74 10.07
C ALA A 386 15.62 5.33 9.94
N ARG A 387 16.39 4.34 10.42
CA ARG A 387 16.06 2.91 10.38
C ARG A 387 16.23 2.31 11.76
N ILE A 388 15.22 1.55 12.20
CA ILE A 388 15.20 0.84 13.48
C ILE A 388 14.94 -0.64 13.19
N THR A 389 15.78 -1.53 13.73
CA THR A 389 15.78 -2.97 13.37
C THR A 389 15.69 -3.87 14.60
N PRO A 390 14.48 -4.26 15.04
CA PRO A 390 14.26 -5.23 16.11
C PRO A 390 14.65 -6.67 15.74
N GLN A 391 15.32 -7.36 16.67
CA GLN A 391 15.57 -8.81 16.61
C GLN A 391 14.33 -9.58 17.08
N ALA A 392 13.84 -10.53 16.28
CA ALA A 392 12.63 -11.31 16.60
C ALA A 392 12.74 -12.83 16.31
N GLU A 393 13.95 -13.34 16.05
CA GLU A 393 14.18 -14.79 16.06
C GLU A 393 14.31 -15.31 17.50
N ALA A 394 13.92 -16.57 17.73
CA ALA A 394 14.12 -17.20 19.05
C ALA A 394 15.63 -17.25 19.38
N PRO A 395 16.08 -16.85 20.58
CA PRO A 395 17.50 -16.76 20.89
C PRO A 395 18.27 -18.08 20.69
N TYR A 396 19.26 -18.05 19.80
CA TYR A 396 20.23 -19.15 19.60
C TYR A 396 21.19 -19.31 20.79
N GLU A 397 21.29 -18.28 21.61
CA GLU A 397 22.08 -18.26 22.84
C GLU A 397 21.08 -18.11 24.00
N PRO A 398 21.13 -18.97 25.03
CA PRO A 398 20.27 -18.82 26.20
C PRO A 398 20.57 -17.49 26.88
N ALA A 399 19.57 -16.85 27.48
CA ALA A 399 19.75 -15.56 28.13
C ALA A 399 20.74 -15.66 29.31
N SER A 400 21.98 -15.25 29.09
CA SER A 400 22.95 -14.97 30.14
C SER A 400 22.46 -13.76 30.93
N LEU A 401 21.94 -14.02 32.13
CA LEU A 401 21.64 -13.01 33.14
C LEU A 401 22.92 -12.68 33.89
N ASP A 402 23.75 -11.82 33.29
CA ASP A 402 24.92 -11.16 33.86
C ASP A 402 24.78 -9.63 33.67
#